data_AF-A0A7S4JAS2-F1
#
_entry.id   AF-A0A7S4JAS2-F1
#
_cell.length_a   1.000
_cell.length_b   1.000
_cell.length_c   1.000
_cell.angle_alpha   90.00
_cell.angle_beta   90.00
_cell.angle_gamma   90.00
#
_symmetry.space_group_name_H-M   'P 1'
#
loop_
_entity.id
_entity.type
_entity.pdbx_description
1 polymer ?
#
loop_
_entity_poly.entity_id
_entity_poly.type
_entity_poly.pdbx_seq_one_letter_code
_entity_poly.pdbx_strand_id
1 'polypeptide(L)'
;CGAASPYTRGYVRQLMLLLCASLLSLASCSASLSLPSFKPMKLRKDPEELHIKAGNMVFKSTRVDVQRLRGGGAAQGALPKYPSNRALKQDEYAPPFGTLLRSRSGAFFSPTPTPEWFENGIVYQIYPLGSPGEDGKGGGFFGEVPAENDLTSPPKKRLLELRQWYDHLETLGVTAIYFSPIFESETHGYDTVDYYQIDRRVGDIETFRTIVKELQKRGIKVILDGVFNHTGRKFFAFKDLLKHGADWMKSPYKEWYFISEGNSTYGDPFSYRSWEGHEELPELNVENSEVRDYLFEVGKFWLGEVGIDGWRLDVAHELPPSFWRDFRSACTEANPEHVLLGEVIHGDYNTWVGPAKGLLHSGTNYQLSKALWSSLKDHNFWEIDSAFSRDRMLYREMSLVNFLSNHDVARVATQLENEPQLLPLAYFLLMTVRGIPCIYYGDECGVKGRKEDGDAALRMAMVKPDDEWPAGGRELFNGIAHLVQFRNKHEALKTGSLQTLFHSNNELLFARISDTTGEVLLVAVNSSPEHVHPEVSLGVL
;
A
#
# COMPACT_ATOMS: atom_id res chain seq x y z
N CYS A 1 31.03 -48.29 -18.73
CA CYS A 1 32.40 -48.44 -18.18
C CYS A 1 32.73 -49.90 -17.92
N GLY A 2 33.29 -50.59 -18.91
CA GLY A 2 33.77 -51.97 -18.79
C GLY A 2 35.29 -52.02 -18.82
N ALA A 3 35.96 -51.42 -17.83
CA ALA A 3 37.38 -51.65 -17.48
C ALA A 3 37.75 -50.75 -16.29
N ALA A 4 37.58 -51.24 -15.06
CA ALA A 4 38.10 -50.60 -13.85
C ALA A 4 38.29 -51.65 -12.74
N SER A 5 39.36 -51.51 -11.95
CA SER A 5 39.85 -52.47 -10.95
C SER A 5 38.89 -52.63 -9.75
N PRO A 6 39.07 -53.67 -8.90
CA PRO A 6 38.18 -53.92 -7.75
C PRO A 6 38.08 -52.74 -6.77
N TYR A 7 39.13 -51.94 -6.65
CA TYR A 7 39.16 -50.75 -5.79
C TYR A 7 38.33 -49.58 -6.33
N THR A 8 38.20 -49.46 -7.66
CA THR A 8 37.38 -48.41 -8.30
C THR A 8 35.88 -48.75 -8.26
N ARG A 9 35.50 -50.03 -8.14
CA ARG A 9 34.08 -50.43 -8.01
C ARG A 9 33.47 -50.09 -6.64
N GLY A 10 34.28 -50.10 -5.58
CA GLY A 10 33.82 -49.71 -4.23
C GLY A 10 33.47 -48.23 -4.14
N TYR A 11 34.37 -47.37 -4.64
CA TYR A 11 34.15 -45.92 -4.68
C TYR A 11 33.00 -45.52 -5.62
N VAL A 12 32.87 -46.15 -6.79
CA VAL A 12 31.76 -45.86 -7.71
C VAL A 12 30.41 -46.34 -7.17
N ARG A 13 30.37 -47.44 -6.39
CA ARG A 13 29.15 -47.86 -5.68
C ARG A 13 28.76 -46.91 -4.55
N GLN A 14 29.73 -46.42 -3.78
CA GLN A 14 29.47 -45.42 -2.72
C GLN A 14 29.04 -44.07 -3.32
N LEU A 15 29.65 -43.64 -4.42
CA LEU A 15 29.24 -42.42 -5.13
C LEU A 15 27.85 -42.56 -5.76
N MET A 16 27.50 -43.73 -6.32
CA MET A 16 26.15 -43.99 -6.84
C MET A 16 25.10 -44.15 -5.74
N LEU A 17 25.45 -44.69 -4.57
CA LEU A 17 24.54 -44.74 -3.41
C LEU A 17 24.29 -43.35 -2.82
N LEU A 18 25.32 -42.50 -2.78
CA LEU A 18 25.19 -41.09 -2.40
C LEU A 18 24.38 -40.31 -3.45
N LEU A 19 24.65 -40.48 -4.75
CA LEU A 19 23.86 -39.87 -5.83
C LEU A 19 22.41 -40.37 -5.86
N CYS A 20 22.14 -41.65 -5.58
CA CYS A 20 20.79 -42.18 -5.46
C CYS A 20 20.09 -41.68 -4.19
N ALA A 21 20.81 -41.49 -3.07
CA ALA A 21 20.24 -40.89 -1.86
C ALA A 21 19.94 -39.39 -2.05
N SER A 22 20.78 -38.66 -2.79
CA SER A 22 20.54 -37.27 -3.20
C SER A 22 19.40 -37.15 -4.21
N LEU A 23 19.28 -38.10 -5.15
CA LEU A 23 18.18 -38.16 -6.12
C LEU A 23 16.87 -38.60 -5.47
N LEU A 24 16.91 -39.45 -4.44
CA LEU A 24 15.73 -39.80 -3.64
C LEU A 24 15.31 -38.66 -2.69
N SER A 25 16.25 -37.84 -2.18
CA SER A 25 15.90 -36.61 -1.43
C SER A 25 15.42 -35.49 -2.35
N LEU A 26 15.90 -35.41 -3.59
CA LEU A 26 15.40 -34.49 -4.62
C LEU A 26 14.04 -34.93 -5.19
N ALA A 27 13.78 -36.24 -5.29
CA ALA A 27 12.49 -36.79 -5.74
C ALA A 27 11.41 -36.81 -4.65
N SER A 28 11.77 -36.64 -3.37
CA SER A 28 10.82 -36.44 -2.27
C SER A 28 10.54 -34.97 -1.94
N CYS A 29 11.31 -34.04 -2.53
CA CYS A 29 11.02 -32.60 -2.52
C CYS A 29 10.37 -32.07 -3.81
N SER A 30 10.08 -32.94 -4.78
CA SER A 30 9.32 -32.58 -6.00
C SER A 30 7.81 -32.82 -5.87
N ALA A 31 7.27 -32.69 -4.66
CA ALA A 31 5.87 -32.32 -4.53
C ALA A 31 5.73 -30.86 -4.98
N SER A 32 5.55 -30.69 -6.29
CA SER A 32 5.00 -29.48 -6.90
C SER A 32 3.81 -29.02 -6.06
N LEU A 33 4.01 -28.00 -5.24
CA LEU A 33 2.93 -27.16 -4.75
C LEU A 33 2.41 -26.37 -5.96
N SER A 34 1.73 -27.07 -6.87
CA SER A 34 0.79 -26.41 -7.76
C SER A 34 -0.24 -25.76 -6.85
N LEU A 35 -0.29 -24.43 -6.83
CA LEU A 35 -1.42 -23.70 -6.27
C LEU A 35 -2.70 -24.38 -6.79
N PRO A 36 -3.62 -24.84 -5.91
CA PRO A 36 -4.85 -25.45 -6.38
C PRO A 36 -5.52 -24.44 -7.31
N SER A 37 -5.93 -24.87 -8.50
CA SER A 37 -6.64 -23.97 -9.41
C SER A 37 -7.90 -23.51 -8.67
N PHE A 38 -7.96 -22.24 -8.27
CA PHE A 38 -9.13 -21.63 -7.65
C PHE A 38 -10.21 -21.46 -8.74
N LYS A 39 -10.82 -22.57 -9.16
CA LYS A 39 -12.05 -22.50 -9.95
C LYS A 39 -13.15 -22.03 -9.00
N PRO A 40 -13.87 -20.93 -9.29
CA PRO A 40 -15.07 -20.58 -8.55
C PRO A 40 -16.03 -21.77 -8.68
N MET A 41 -16.31 -22.42 -7.55
CA MET A 41 -17.26 -23.51 -7.51
C MET A 41 -18.64 -22.88 -7.68
N LYS A 42 -19.27 -23.06 -8.84
CA LYS A 42 -20.66 -22.62 -9.05
C LYS A 42 -21.52 -23.35 -8.02
N LEU A 43 -22.08 -22.60 -7.08
CA LEU A 43 -23.10 -23.09 -6.16
C LEU A 43 -24.30 -23.57 -6.98
N ARG A 44 -24.53 -24.89 -7.03
CA ARG A 44 -25.79 -25.43 -7.53
C ARG A 44 -26.88 -25.00 -6.55
N LYS A 45 -28.00 -24.50 -7.08
CA LYS A 45 -29.26 -24.30 -6.35
C LYS A 45 -29.90 -25.66 -5.98
N ASP A 46 -29.17 -26.56 -5.34
CA ASP A 46 -29.79 -27.73 -4.69
C ASP A 46 -29.94 -27.42 -3.20
N PRO A 47 -31.16 -27.49 -2.61
CA PRO A 47 -31.43 -26.85 -1.32
C PRO A 47 -31.05 -27.67 -0.09
N GLU A 48 -30.49 -28.88 -0.24
CA GLU A 48 -30.54 -29.85 0.86
C GLU A 48 -29.24 -30.01 1.67
N GLU A 49 -28.04 -29.82 1.11
CA GLU A 49 -26.80 -29.88 1.88
C GLU A 49 -25.62 -29.36 1.04
N LEU A 50 -25.05 -28.22 1.42
CA LEU A 50 -23.87 -27.67 0.76
C LEU A 50 -22.61 -28.26 1.38
N HIS A 51 -21.97 -29.20 0.70
CA HIS A 51 -20.68 -29.76 1.08
C HIS A 51 -19.58 -29.21 0.14
N ILE A 52 -18.74 -28.31 0.65
CA ILE A 52 -17.59 -27.75 -0.10
C ILE A 52 -16.30 -28.25 0.53
N LYS A 53 -15.43 -28.91 -0.25
CA LYS A 53 -14.08 -29.29 0.17
C LYS A 53 -13.06 -28.39 -0.55
N ALA A 54 -12.33 -27.56 0.21
CA ALA A 54 -11.32 -26.65 -0.31
C ALA A 54 -9.99 -26.88 0.42
N GLY A 55 -9.05 -27.54 -0.25
CA GLY A 55 -7.78 -27.97 0.35
C GLY A 55 -8.01 -28.81 1.61
N ASN A 56 -7.52 -28.30 2.74
CA ASN A 56 -7.59 -28.95 4.05
C ASN A 56 -8.92 -28.75 4.77
N MET A 57 -9.84 -27.95 4.22
CA MET A 57 -11.08 -27.59 4.87
C MET A 57 -12.31 -28.25 4.23
N VAL A 58 -13.32 -28.49 5.07
CA VAL A 58 -14.64 -29.00 4.65
C VAL A 58 -15.70 -28.08 5.24
N PHE A 59 -16.46 -27.41 4.39
CA PHE A 59 -17.65 -26.64 4.76
C PHE A 59 -18.88 -27.53 4.62
N LYS A 60 -19.70 -27.60 5.66
CA LYS A 60 -21.02 -28.23 5.62
C LYS A 60 -22.07 -27.21 6.00
N SER A 61 -23.06 -26.98 5.15
CA SER A 61 -24.25 -26.23 5.55
C SER A 61 -25.26 -27.17 6.17
N THR A 62 -25.60 -26.98 7.43
CA THR A 62 -26.76 -27.62 8.07
C THR A 62 -27.81 -26.55 8.37
N ARG A 63 -29.06 -26.80 7.95
CA ARG A 63 -30.18 -25.94 8.30
C ARG A 63 -30.56 -26.26 9.75
N VAL A 64 -30.32 -25.33 10.68
CA VAL A 64 -30.88 -25.46 12.03
C VAL A 64 -32.36 -25.10 11.93
N ASP A 65 -33.24 -26.10 12.04
CA ASP A 65 -34.66 -25.86 12.21
C ASP A 65 -34.86 -25.03 13.49
N VAL A 66 -35.31 -23.79 13.33
CA VAL A 66 -35.72 -22.94 14.44
C VAL A 66 -37.06 -23.47 14.96
N GLN A 67 -37.04 -24.62 15.62
CA GLN A 67 -38.17 -25.04 16.44
C GLN A 67 -38.23 -24.13 17.66
N ARG A 68 -39.26 -23.27 17.66
CA ARG A 68 -39.81 -22.52 18.80
C ARG A 68 -39.35 -23.07 20.15
N LEU A 69 -38.38 -22.39 20.77
CA LEU A 69 -38.20 -22.45 22.22
C LEU A 69 -39.40 -21.77 22.87
N ARG A 70 -40.46 -22.55 23.13
CA ARG A 70 -41.54 -22.16 24.04
C ARG A 70 -40.94 -22.04 25.44
N GLY A 71 -41.06 -20.84 26.00
CA GLY A 71 -40.60 -20.53 27.34
C GLY A 71 -41.25 -21.42 28.41
N GLY A 72 -40.46 -21.78 29.40
CA GLY A 72 -40.90 -22.41 30.63
C GLY A 72 -39.80 -22.34 31.69
N GLY A 73 -40.10 -21.71 32.83
CA GLY A 73 -39.48 -22.04 34.11
C GLY A 73 -38.34 -21.14 34.58
N ALA A 74 -38.66 -20.30 35.57
CA ALA A 74 -37.77 -19.41 36.30
C ALA A 74 -36.61 -20.11 37.06
N ALA A 75 -35.47 -19.44 37.13
CA ALA A 75 -34.63 -19.37 38.34
C ALA A 75 -33.86 -18.04 38.34
N GLN A 76 -34.14 -17.20 39.34
CA GLN A 76 -33.44 -15.96 39.63
C GLN A 76 -32.01 -16.26 40.10
N GLY A 77 -31.02 -15.58 39.51
CA GLY A 77 -29.63 -15.62 39.95
C GLY A 77 -28.76 -14.69 39.11
N ALA A 78 -28.47 -13.52 39.66
CA ALA A 78 -27.58 -12.44 39.20
C ALA A 78 -26.70 -12.68 37.95
N LEU A 79 -26.95 -11.88 36.90
CA LEU A 79 -26.00 -11.59 35.82
C LEU A 79 -25.47 -10.15 35.98
N PRO A 80 -24.16 -9.89 35.75
CA PRO A 80 -23.63 -8.53 35.76
C PRO A 80 -24.22 -7.73 34.59
N LYS A 81 -24.68 -6.50 34.90
CA LYS A 81 -25.24 -5.55 33.93
C LYS A 81 -24.18 -5.09 32.94
N TYR A 82 -24.24 -5.57 31.70
CA TYR A 82 -23.77 -4.79 30.56
C TYR A 82 -24.85 -3.74 30.23
N PRO A 83 -24.49 -2.46 30.04
CA PRO A 83 -25.47 -1.46 29.61
C PRO A 83 -25.98 -1.84 28.21
N SER A 84 -27.30 -2.00 28.13
CA SER A 84 -28.06 -2.30 26.92
C SER A 84 -27.70 -1.33 25.80
N ASN A 85 -27.33 -1.89 24.65
CA ASN A 85 -27.26 -1.21 23.35
C ASN A 85 -28.54 -0.40 23.12
N ARG A 86 -28.47 0.90 23.40
CA ARG A 86 -29.36 1.86 22.78
C ARG A 86 -28.88 1.93 21.34
N ALA A 87 -29.53 1.14 20.49
CA ALA A 87 -29.37 1.20 19.04
C ALA A 87 -29.46 2.68 18.64
N LEU A 88 -28.30 3.26 18.32
CA LEU A 88 -28.23 4.53 17.60
C LEU A 88 -28.89 4.23 16.27
N LYS A 89 -30.05 4.86 16.02
CA LYS A 89 -30.75 4.75 14.75
C LYS A 89 -29.77 5.10 13.65
N GLN A 90 -29.63 4.16 12.72
CA GLN A 90 -28.64 4.14 11.64
C GLN A 90 -28.98 5.11 10.49
N ASP A 91 -30.06 5.90 10.63
CA ASP A 91 -30.72 6.62 9.54
C ASP A 91 -30.59 8.16 9.58
N GLU A 92 -29.81 8.75 10.50
CA GLU A 92 -29.73 10.23 10.63
C GLU A 92 -28.34 10.85 10.31
N TYR A 93 -27.36 10.07 9.82
CA TYR A 93 -26.01 10.60 9.51
C TYR A 93 -25.45 10.25 8.12
N ALA A 94 -26.27 9.77 7.18
CA ALA A 94 -25.92 9.84 5.77
C ALA A 94 -26.54 11.12 5.18
N PRO A 95 -25.78 12.20 4.96
CA PRO A 95 -26.27 13.21 4.05
C PRO A 95 -26.41 12.53 2.67
N PRO A 96 -27.58 12.58 2.02
CA PRO A 96 -27.67 12.22 0.61
C PRO A 96 -26.74 13.18 -0.14
N PHE A 97 -25.95 12.66 -1.07
CA PHE A 97 -25.14 13.39 -2.05
C PHE A 97 -25.22 14.93 -2.00
N GLY A 98 -24.09 15.57 -1.67
CA GLY A 98 -23.85 16.97 -2.00
C GLY A 98 -24.13 17.99 -0.89
N THR A 99 -23.27 18.04 0.13
CA THR A 99 -22.99 19.32 0.77
C THR A 99 -22.13 20.12 -0.20
N LEU A 100 -22.72 21.09 -0.90
CA LEU A 100 -21.96 22.03 -1.72
C LEU A 100 -20.99 22.80 -0.82
N LEU A 101 -19.69 22.53 -0.98
CA LEU A 101 -18.64 23.20 -0.23
C LEU A 101 -18.28 24.49 -0.93
N ARG A 102 -18.14 25.57 -0.15
CA ARG A 102 -17.81 26.90 -0.65
C ARG A 102 -16.31 27.14 -0.53
N SER A 103 -15.65 27.42 -1.65
CA SER A 103 -14.26 27.90 -1.66
C SER A 103 -14.15 29.33 -1.09
N ARG A 104 -12.92 29.78 -0.79
CA ARG A 104 -12.66 31.20 -0.46
C ARG A 104 -13.03 32.16 -1.60
N SER A 105 -13.02 31.69 -2.86
CA SER A 105 -13.49 32.44 -4.04
C SER A 105 -15.01 32.44 -4.22
N GLY A 106 -15.76 31.74 -3.37
CA GLY A 106 -17.22 31.72 -3.37
C GLY A 106 -17.86 30.70 -4.31
N ALA A 107 -17.09 29.86 -4.98
CA ALA A 107 -17.58 28.78 -5.86
C ALA A 107 -18.09 27.58 -5.04
N PHE A 108 -19.17 26.96 -5.50
CA PHE A 108 -19.76 25.76 -4.90
C PHE A 108 -19.25 24.51 -5.62
N PHE A 109 -18.65 23.57 -4.90
CA PHE A 109 -18.25 22.27 -5.44
C PHE A 109 -19.00 21.13 -4.75
N SER A 110 -19.46 20.15 -5.55
CA SER A 110 -19.92 18.87 -5.01
C SER A 110 -18.68 18.04 -4.65
N PRO A 111 -18.60 17.45 -3.44
CA PRO A 111 -17.57 16.48 -3.13
C PRO A 111 -17.61 15.35 -4.17
N THR A 112 -16.50 15.09 -4.86
CA THR A 112 -16.40 13.94 -5.77
C THR A 112 -16.21 12.65 -4.95
N PRO A 113 -16.80 11.54 -5.34
CA PRO A 113 -16.42 10.25 -4.78
C PRO A 113 -14.97 9.92 -5.17
N THR A 114 -14.39 8.91 -4.53
CA THR A 114 -13.13 8.32 -5.00
C THR A 114 -13.32 7.85 -6.45
N PRO A 115 -12.41 8.18 -7.38
CA PRO A 115 -12.52 7.74 -8.78
C PRO A 115 -12.59 6.22 -8.91
N GLU A 116 -13.46 5.72 -9.78
CA GLU A 116 -13.71 4.28 -9.95
C GLU A 116 -12.44 3.51 -10.35
N TRP A 117 -11.58 4.12 -11.16
CA TRP A 117 -10.31 3.51 -11.59
C TRP A 117 -9.36 3.23 -10.42
N PHE A 118 -9.41 4.06 -9.37
CA PHE A 118 -8.58 3.92 -8.18
C PHE A 118 -9.20 2.96 -7.18
N GLU A 119 -10.51 3.08 -6.96
CA GLU A 119 -11.28 2.21 -6.08
C GLU A 119 -11.17 0.72 -6.48
N ASN A 120 -11.21 0.45 -7.78
CA ASN A 120 -11.05 -0.89 -8.36
C ASN A 120 -9.60 -1.28 -8.66
N GLY A 121 -8.65 -0.37 -8.42
CA GLY A 121 -7.28 -0.48 -8.92
C GLY A 121 -6.37 -1.40 -8.11
N ILE A 122 -5.24 -1.76 -8.74
CA ILE A 122 -4.08 -2.37 -8.10
C ILE A 122 -2.94 -1.38 -8.17
N VAL A 123 -2.56 -0.82 -7.02
CA VAL A 123 -1.47 0.15 -6.91
C VAL A 123 -0.15 -0.59 -6.83
N TYR A 124 0.87 -0.08 -7.52
CA TYR A 124 2.23 -0.58 -7.46
C TYR A 124 3.17 0.56 -7.10
N GLN A 125 3.79 0.48 -5.92
CA GLN A 125 4.67 1.51 -5.40
C GLN A 125 6.10 1.29 -5.87
N ILE A 126 6.68 2.33 -6.49
CA ILE A 126 8.05 2.38 -6.97
C ILE A 126 8.81 3.46 -6.19
N TYR A 127 9.98 3.11 -5.66
CA TYR A 127 10.93 4.08 -5.11
C TYR A 127 12.03 4.37 -6.14
N PRO A 128 11.99 5.50 -6.87
CA PRO A 128 12.84 5.69 -8.03
C PRO A 128 14.26 6.17 -7.68
N LEU A 129 14.43 6.89 -6.57
CA LEU A 129 15.70 7.53 -6.20
C LEU A 129 16.65 6.58 -5.49
N GLY A 130 17.93 6.94 -5.47
CA GLY A 130 18.98 6.18 -4.84
C GLY A 130 18.95 6.25 -3.31
N SER A 131 19.24 5.14 -2.66
CA SER A 131 19.63 5.06 -1.25
C SER A 131 21.11 4.64 -1.15
N PRO A 132 21.80 4.88 -0.02
CA PRO A 132 23.17 4.37 0.16
C PRO A 132 23.18 2.83 0.13
N GLY A 133 23.57 2.20 -0.99
CA GLY A 133 23.58 0.74 -1.11
C GLY A 133 24.64 0.07 -0.21
N GLU A 134 24.52 -1.24 0.00
CA GLU A 134 25.47 -2.03 0.83
C GLU A 134 26.93 -1.95 0.33
N ASP A 135 27.13 -1.74 -0.97
CA ASP A 135 28.45 -1.57 -1.61
C ASP A 135 28.77 -0.10 -1.96
N GLY A 136 27.96 0.85 -1.48
CA GLY A 136 28.04 2.27 -1.83
C GLY A 136 27.57 2.60 -3.24
N LYS A 137 27.12 1.62 -4.05
CA LYS A 137 26.44 1.88 -5.32
C LYS A 137 24.96 2.05 -5.03
N GLY A 138 24.42 3.21 -5.37
CA GLY A 138 23.12 3.59 -4.86
C GLY A 138 21.97 2.68 -5.33
N GLY A 139 20.98 2.55 -4.45
CA GLY A 139 19.78 1.73 -4.62
C GLY A 139 18.73 2.36 -5.54
N GLY A 140 17.46 2.21 -5.18
CA GLY A 140 16.29 2.61 -5.95
C GLY A 140 15.90 1.61 -7.02
N PHE A 141 14.66 1.68 -7.51
CA PHE A 141 14.09 0.75 -8.47
C PHE A 141 14.99 0.46 -9.68
N PHE A 142 15.60 1.50 -10.27
CA PHE A 142 16.43 1.36 -11.46
C PHE A 142 17.83 0.79 -11.19
N GLY A 143 18.26 0.76 -9.92
CA GLY A 143 19.63 0.41 -9.54
C GLY A 143 20.67 1.44 -9.99
N GLU A 144 21.79 1.50 -9.28
CA GLU A 144 22.91 2.42 -9.54
C GLU A 144 22.48 3.89 -9.67
N VAL A 145 21.42 4.28 -8.94
CA VAL A 145 21.00 5.66 -8.80
C VAL A 145 21.77 6.27 -7.65
N PRO A 146 22.58 7.33 -7.83
CA PRO A 146 23.34 7.92 -6.73
C PRO A 146 22.47 8.31 -5.53
N ALA A 147 22.93 8.03 -4.31
CA ALA A 147 22.21 8.39 -3.09
C ALA A 147 22.12 9.91 -2.90
N GLU A 148 23.17 10.63 -3.30
CA GLU A 148 23.24 12.09 -3.28
C GLU A 148 23.14 12.67 -4.70
N ASN A 149 22.50 13.82 -4.81
CA ASN A 149 22.39 14.60 -6.03
C ASN A 149 23.39 15.75 -6.01
N ASP A 150 24.28 15.78 -7.01
CA ASP A 150 25.27 16.86 -7.15
C ASP A 150 24.66 18.19 -7.67
N LEU A 151 23.39 18.16 -8.09
CA LEU A 151 22.63 19.29 -8.63
C LEU A 151 23.31 20.03 -9.79
N THR A 152 24.31 19.42 -10.43
CA THR A 152 25.11 20.03 -11.51
C THR A 152 25.27 19.13 -12.74
N SER A 153 25.24 17.81 -12.56
CA SER A 153 25.31 16.84 -13.65
C SER A 153 24.11 16.95 -14.60
N PRO A 154 24.26 16.57 -15.88
CA PRO A 154 23.14 16.50 -16.80
C PRO A 154 22.18 15.36 -16.41
N PRO A 155 20.86 15.51 -16.68
CA PRO A 155 19.87 14.46 -16.45
C PRO A 155 20.23 13.10 -17.07
N LYS A 156 20.08 12.03 -16.29
CA LYS A 156 20.25 10.63 -16.72
C LYS A 156 18.87 10.06 -17.03
N LYS A 157 18.68 9.47 -18.22
CA LYS A 157 17.37 9.00 -18.69
C LYS A 157 16.95 7.63 -18.13
N ARG A 158 17.16 7.38 -16.83
CA ARG A 158 16.88 6.08 -16.20
C ARG A 158 15.40 5.72 -16.19
N LEU A 159 14.51 6.71 -16.14
CA LEU A 159 13.07 6.49 -16.26
C LEU A 159 12.67 5.71 -17.52
N LEU A 160 13.43 5.81 -18.62
CA LEU A 160 13.19 5.02 -19.83
C LEU A 160 13.44 3.52 -19.63
N GLU A 161 14.23 3.14 -18.64
CA GLU A 161 14.52 1.75 -18.30
C GLU A 161 13.28 1.03 -17.75
N LEU A 162 12.27 1.76 -17.24
CA LEU A 162 10.99 1.20 -16.78
C LEU A 162 10.31 0.32 -17.83
N ARG A 163 10.58 0.57 -19.12
CA ARG A 163 10.09 -0.24 -20.25
C ARG A 163 10.43 -1.73 -20.12
N GLN A 164 11.53 -2.07 -19.44
CA GLN A 164 11.92 -3.46 -19.19
C GLN A 164 10.89 -4.21 -18.31
N TRP A 165 10.12 -3.49 -17.48
CA TRP A 165 9.13 -4.06 -16.57
C TRP A 165 7.68 -3.86 -17.05
N TYR A 166 7.44 -3.35 -18.26
CA TYR A 166 6.06 -3.15 -18.75
C TYR A 166 5.27 -4.46 -18.79
N ASP A 167 5.82 -5.51 -19.39
CA ASP A 167 5.16 -6.82 -19.48
C ASP A 167 4.98 -7.45 -18.09
N HIS A 168 5.92 -7.20 -17.17
CA HIS A 168 5.85 -7.63 -15.77
C HIS A 168 4.67 -6.98 -15.04
N LEU A 169 4.52 -5.66 -15.15
CA LEU A 169 3.44 -4.89 -14.53
C LEU A 169 2.07 -5.27 -15.11
N GLU A 170 1.97 -5.44 -16.44
CA GLU A 170 0.75 -5.88 -17.11
C GLU A 170 0.35 -7.30 -16.68
N THR A 171 1.31 -8.22 -16.61
CA THR A 171 1.07 -9.60 -16.17
C THR A 171 0.59 -9.66 -14.72
N LEU A 172 1.18 -8.84 -13.85
CA LEU A 172 0.76 -8.72 -12.45
C LEU A 172 -0.64 -8.10 -12.32
N GLY A 173 -1.10 -7.36 -13.33
CA GLY A 173 -2.41 -6.70 -13.36
C GLY A 173 -2.41 -5.34 -12.68
N VAL A 174 -1.27 -4.65 -12.67
CA VAL A 174 -1.13 -3.29 -12.12
C VAL A 174 -1.98 -2.31 -12.95
N THR A 175 -2.72 -1.44 -12.26
CA THR A 175 -3.52 -0.40 -12.92
C THR A 175 -3.11 1.02 -12.54
N ALA A 176 -2.27 1.17 -11.51
CA ALA A 176 -1.70 2.45 -11.12
C ALA A 176 -0.28 2.27 -10.56
N ILE A 177 0.64 3.13 -10.97
CA ILE A 177 1.95 3.24 -10.36
C ILE A 177 1.95 4.47 -9.44
N TYR A 178 2.34 4.26 -8.20
CA TYR A 178 2.68 5.31 -7.26
C TYR A 178 4.21 5.43 -7.21
N PHE A 179 4.74 6.53 -7.73
CA PHE A 179 6.14 6.88 -7.53
C PHE A 179 6.27 7.63 -6.20
N SER A 180 7.06 7.06 -5.28
CA SER A 180 7.66 7.81 -4.17
C SER A 180 8.50 8.99 -4.71
N PRO A 181 8.99 9.92 -3.87
CA PRO A 181 9.45 11.21 -4.36
C PRO A 181 10.42 11.12 -5.52
N ILE A 182 10.14 11.91 -6.56
CA ILE A 182 10.85 11.89 -7.84
C ILE A 182 11.28 13.29 -8.31
N PHE A 183 10.91 14.33 -7.56
CA PHE A 183 11.32 15.70 -7.86
C PHE A 183 12.78 15.92 -7.49
N GLU A 184 13.39 16.91 -8.14
CA GLU A 184 14.77 17.31 -7.88
C GLU A 184 14.97 17.54 -6.38
N SER A 185 15.86 16.74 -5.77
CA SER A 185 16.13 16.74 -4.33
C SER A 185 17.62 16.55 -4.06
N GLU A 186 18.08 16.75 -2.82
CA GLU A 186 19.50 16.54 -2.47
C GLU A 186 19.83 15.05 -2.25
N THR A 187 18.92 14.27 -1.65
CA THR A 187 19.16 12.89 -1.23
C THR A 187 17.99 11.95 -1.55
N HIS A 188 17.15 11.60 -0.58
CA HIS A 188 16.11 10.58 -0.66
C HIS A 188 14.80 11.06 -1.29
N GLY A 189 14.70 12.34 -1.67
CA GLY A 189 13.56 12.89 -2.38
C GLY A 189 12.60 13.73 -1.52
N TYR A 190 12.67 13.63 -0.20
CA TYR A 190 11.85 14.44 0.72
C TYR A 190 12.49 15.82 1.01
N ASP A 191 13.79 15.95 0.74
CA ASP A 191 14.54 17.20 0.75
C ASP A 191 14.44 17.95 -0.59
N THR A 192 13.21 18.27 -0.99
CA THR A 192 12.90 18.84 -2.32
C THR A 192 13.63 20.16 -2.58
N VAL A 193 14.29 20.25 -3.74
CA VAL A 193 14.97 21.45 -4.26
C VAL A 193 14.12 22.19 -5.28
N ASP A 194 13.40 21.48 -6.15
CA ASP A 194 12.50 22.07 -7.15
C ASP A 194 11.35 21.12 -7.51
N TYR A 195 10.12 21.53 -7.20
CA TYR A 195 8.90 20.75 -7.50
C TYR A 195 8.53 20.71 -8.99
N TYR A 196 9.10 21.56 -9.85
CA TYR A 196 8.81 21.60 -11.28
C TYR A 196 9.80 20.78 -12.12
N GLN A 197 10.83 20.20 -11.48
CA GLN A 197 11.84 19.38 -12.13
C GLN A 197 11.79 17.94 -11.62
N ILE A 198 11.92 17.00 -12.55
CA ILE A 198 12.23 15.61 -12.21
C ILE A 198 13.69 15.53 -11.79
N ASP A 199 13.99 14.71 -10.79
CA ASP A 199 15.34 14.54 -10.30
C ASP A 199 16.27 14.04 -11.41
N ARG A 200 17.34 14.80 -11.65
CA ARG A 200 18.31 14.55 -12.71
C ARG A 200 18.97 13.17 -12.62
N ARG A 201 19.00 12.53 -11.45
CA ARG A 201 19.55 11.17 -11.31
C ARG A 201 18.71 10.13 -12.03
N VAL A 202 17.43 10.41 -12.25
CA VAL A 202 16.48 9.49 -12.90
C VAL A 202 15.89 10.00 -14.21
N GLY A 203 15.85 11.31 -14.44
CA GLY A 203 15.44 11.86 -15.73
C GLY A 203 15.22 13.35 -15.75
N ASP A 204 14.37 13.76 -16.68
CA ASP A 204 13.89 15.12 -16.87
C ASP A 204 12.37 15.08 -17.15
N ILE A 205 11.74 16.24 -17.23
CA ILE A 205 10.29 16.34 -17.46
C ILE A 205 9.87 15.76 -18.82
N GLU A 206 10.71 15.83 -19.85
CA GLU A 206 10.41 15.29 -21.18
C GLU A 206 10.39 13.75 -21.17
N THR A 207 11.39 13.18 -20.51
CA THR A 207 11.51 11.74 -20.28
C THR A 207 10.34 11.24 -19.46
N PHE A 208 9.96 11.95 -18.39
CA PHE A 208 8.83 11.59 -17.56
C PHE A 208 7.49 11.69 -18.32
N ARG A 209 7.25 12.77 -19.08
CA ARG A 209 6.06 12.88 -19.97
C ARG A 209 5.96 11.71 -20.95
N THR A 210 7.10 11.24 -21.46
CA THR A 210 7.14 10.07 -22.35
C THR A 210 6.67 8.82 -21.63
N ILE A 211 7.18 8.57 -20.42
CA ILE A 211 6.81 7.42 -19.60
C ILE A 211 5.34 7.47 -19.16
N VAL A 212 4.83 8.63 -18.72
CA VAL A 212 3.42 8.79 -18.37
C VAL A 212 2.52 8.40 -19.54
N LYS A 213 2.81 8.89 -20.75
CA LYS A 213 2.03 8.55 -21.95
C LYS A 213 2.12 7.06 -22.31
N GLU A 214 3.28 6.44 -22.13
CA GLU A 214 3.47 5.01 -22.40
C GLU A 214 2.74 4.11 -21.40
N LEU A 215 2.72 4.49 -20.12
CA LEU A 215 1.95 3.81 -19.07
C LEU A 215 0.44 3.96 -19.27
N GLN A 216 -0.02 5.18 -19.58
CA GLN A 216 -1.45 5.44 -19.80
C GLN A 216 -2.00 4.70 -21.03
N LYS A 217 -1.20 4.53 -22.09
CA LYS A 217 -1.57 3.68 -23.24
C LYS A 217 -1.81 2.22 -22.87
N ARG A 218 -1.25 1.77 -21.75
CA ARG A 218 -1.40 0.43 -21.17
C ARG A 218 -2.49 0.36 -20.11
N GLY A 219 -3.21 1.46 -19.89
CA GLY A 219 -4.21 1.57 -18.83
C GLY A 219 -3.61 1.73 -17.43
N ILE A 220 -2.30 2.02 -17.32
CA ILE A 220 -1.62 2.25 -16.05
C ILE A 220 -1.61 3.75 -15.74
N LYS A 221 -2.24 4.10 -14.63
CA LYS A 221 -2.35 5.44 -14.07
C LYS A 221 -1.09 5.83 -13.31
N VAL A 222 -0.78 7.12 -13.20
CA VAL A 222 0.44 7.60 -12.53
C VAL A 222 0.10 8.51 -11.35
N ILE A 223 0.59 8.16 -10.16
CA ILE A 223 0.47 8.92 -8.92
C ILE A 223 1.88 9.36 -8.51
N LEU A 224 2.07 10.63 -8.19
CA LEU A 224 3.34 11.17 -7.70
C LEU A 224 3.29 11.51 -6.21
N ASP A 225 4.44 11.48 -5.56
CA ASP A 225 4.60 11.93 -4.18
C ASP A 225 4.72 13.47 -4.09
N GLY A 226 3.86 14.09 -3.29
CA GLY A 226 3.81 15.52 -3.04
C GLY A 226 4.25 15.83 -1.62
N VAL A 227 5.52 16.22 -1.46
CA VAL A 227 6.13 16.57 -0.18
C VAL A 227 5.85 18.04 0.14
N PHE A 228 4.68 18.33 0.71
CA PHE A 228 4.20 19.72 0.86
C PHE A 228 4.30 20.29 2.28
N ASN A 229 4.71 19.47 3.25
CA ASN A 229 4.92 19.91 4.62
C ASN A 229 6.27 20.64 4.81
N HIS A 230 7.30 20.22 4.08
CA HIS A 230 8.65 20.73 4.20
C HIS A 230 9.36 20.70 2.83
N THR A 231 10.49 21.39 2.75
CA THR A 231 11.39 21.38 1.59
C THR A 231 12.80 20.97 2.01
N GLY A 232 13.73 20.80 1.07
CA GLY A 232 15.16 20.78 1.38
C GLY A 232 15.71 22.18 1.61
N ARG A 233 16.92 22.28 2.19
CA ARG A 233 17.60 23.56 2.45
C ARG A 233 18.04 24.28 1.17
N LYS A 234 18.21 23.55 0.05
CA LYS A 234 18.55 24.15 -1.26
C LYS A 234 17.35 24.66 -2.05
N PHE A 235 16.12 24.50 -1.55
CA PHE A 235 14.92 25.08 -2.16
C PHE A 235 15.04 26.60 -2.31
N PHE A 236 14.53 27.17 -3.41
CA PHE A 236 14.83 28.57 -3.76
C PHE A 236 14.47 29.58 -2.66
N ALA A 237 13.35 29.36 -1.96
CA ALA A 237 12.86 30.24 -0.90
C ALA A 237 13.78 30.16 0.34
N PHE A 238 14.13 28.96 0.78
CA PHE A 238 15.03 28.77 1.92
C PHE A 238 16.47 29.22 1.61
N LYS A 239 16.95 28.96 0.39
CA LYS A 239 18.25 29.42 -0.09
C LYS A 239 18.39 30.94 -0.05
N ASP A 240 17.33 31.67 -0.33
CA ASP A 240 17.32 33.13 -0.22
C ASP A 240 17.41 33.60 1.24
N LEU A 241 16.77 32.89 2.18
CA LEU A 241 16.91 33.16 3.61
C LEU A 241 18.36 32.95 4.09
N LEU A 242 18.96 31.83 3.69
CA LEU A 242 20.37 31.54 3.97
C LEU A 242 21.31 32.63 3.41
N LYS A 243 21.00 33.17 2.23
CA LYS A 243 21.77 34.26 1.61
C LYS A 243 21.67 35.57 2.41
N HIS A 244 20.51 35.87 2.99
CA HIS A 244 20.34 37.06 3.83
C HIS A 244 20.95 36.89 5.22
N GLY A 245 21.09 35.65 5.71
CA GLY A 245 21.76 35.35 6.98
C GLY A 245 21.11 36.12 8.14
N ALA A 246 21.89 36.88 8.92
CA ALA A 246 21.37 37.61 10.08
C ALA A 246 20.33 38.68 9.70
N ASP A 247 20.30 39.08 8.43
CA ASP A 247 19.31 39.99 7.86
C ASP A 247 18.12 39.25 7.22
N TRP A 248 17.83 37.99 7.60
CA TRP A 248 16.75 37.15 7.04
C TRP A 248 15.38 37.84 7.01
N MET A 249 15.13 38.79 7.91
CA MET A 249 13.93 39.64 7.91
C MET A 249 13.73 40.49 6.65
N LYS A 250 14.77 40.67 5.84
CA LYS A 250 14.75 41.35 4.53
C LYS A 250 14.43 40.42 3.36
N SER A 251 14.49 39.10 3.56
CA SER A 251 14.11 38.15 2.51
C SER A 251 12.61 38.26 2.21
N PRO A 252 12.19 38.24 0.94
CA PRO A 252 10.78 38.15 0.58
C PRO A 252 10.13 36.84 1.06
N TYR A 253 10.91 35.79 1.33
CA TYR A 253 10.42 34.47 1.70
C TYR A 253 10.41 34.20 3.21
N LYS A 254 10.64 35.21 4.06
CA LYS A 254 10.69 35.04 5.52
C LYS A 254 9.42 34.45 6.13
N GLU A 255 8.26 34.71 5.51
CA GLU A 255 6.96 34.22 5.97
C GLU A 255 6.59 32.85 5.36
N TRP A 256 7.41 32.31 4.44
CA TRP A 256 7.22 30.98 3.87
C TRP A 256 7.60 29.86 4.85
N TYR A 257 8.36 30.19 5.90
CA TYR A 257 8.83 29.26 6.92
C TYR A 257 8.57 29.83 8.31
N PHE A 258 8.59 28.99 9.34
CA PHE A 258 8.49 29.43 10.73
C PHE A 258 9.88 29.78 11.28
N ILE A 259 10.31 31.04 11.12
CA ILE A 259 11.64 31.52 11.49
C ILE A 259 11.61 32.32 12.80
N SER A 260 12.66 32.19 13.61
CA SER A 260 12.86 32.94 14.86
C SER A 260 14.33 33.33 15.08
N GLU A 261 14.56 34.26 16.01
CA GLU A 261 15.91 34.55 16.49
C GLU A 261 16.56 33.30 17.11
N GLY A 262 17.89 33.18 16.99
CA GLY A 262 18.65 32.03 17.47
C GLY A 262 19.65 31.55 16.42
N ASN A 263 20.19 30.35 16.60
CA ASN A 263 21.04 29.70 15.60
C ASN A 263 20.55 28.28 15.36
N SER A 264 20.74 27.80 14.13
CA SER A 264 20.52 26.40 13.78
C SER A 264 21.76 25.55 14.09
N THR A 265 21.61 24.22 14.09
CA THR A 265 22.72 23.26 14.15
C THR A 265 23.64 23.34 12.94
N TYR A 266 23.15 23.87 11.82
CA TYR A 266 23.93 24.16 10.60
C TYR A 266 24.76 25.45 10.69
N GLY A 267 24.68 26.18 11.81
CA GLY A 267 25.39 27.44 11.99
C GLY A 267 24.73 28.63 11.29
N ASP A 268 23.45 28.50 10.95
CA ASP A 268 22.68 29.62 10.42
C ASP A 268 22.45 30.67 11.52
N PRO A 269 22.43 31.96 11.20
CA PRO A 269 22.22 33.06 12.16
C PRO A 269 20.75 33.28 12.52
N PHE A 270 19.93 32.24 12.40
CA PHE A 270 18.52 32.20 12.77
C PHE A 270 18.13 30.75 13.11
N SER A 271 17.03 30.58 13.84
CA SER A 271 16.40 29.30 14.09
C SER A 271 15.11 29.16 13.26
N TYR A 272 14.67 27.94 12.98
CA TYR A 272 13.44 27.68 12.23
C TYR A 272 12.82 26.35 12.66
N ARG A 273 11.53 26.15 12.38
CA ARG A 273 10.90 24.83 12.55
C ARG A 273 11.29 23.89 11.41
N SER A 274 11.44 22.63 11.77
CA SER A 274 11.74 21.55 10.85
C SER A 274 10.93 20.32 11.19
N TRP A 275 10.74 19.47 10.19
CA TRP A 275 9.98 18.24 10.36
C TRP A 275 10.65 17.32 11.39
N GLU A 276 9.96 17.00 12.48
CA GLU A 276 10.46 16.19 13.60
C GLU A 276 11.86 16.57 14.15
N GLY A 277 12.28 17.83 13.97
CA GLY A 277 13.60 18.30 14.39
C GLY A 277 14.74 18.02 13.39
N HIS A 278 14.44 17.44 12.23
CA HIS A 278 15.36 17.27 11.10
C HIS A 278 15.60 18.61 10.41
N GLU A 279 16.54 19.41 10.91
CA GLU A 279 16.86 20.75 10.40
C GLU A 279 17.22 20.80 8.89
N GLU A 280 17.57 19.68 8.27
CA GLU A 280 17.68 19.54 6.82
C GLU A 280 16.34 19.68 6.06
N LEU A 281 15.20 19.56 6.75
CA LEU A 281 13.82 19.62 6.25
C LEU A 281 13.04 20.80 6.86
N PRO A 282 13.35 22.06 6.48
CA PRO A 282 12.61 23.23 6.95
C PRO A 282 11.12 23.16 6.62
N GLU A 283 10.29 23.41 7.64
CA GLU A 283 8.83 23.30 7.57
C GLU A 283 8.20 24.52 6.88
N LEU A 284 7.36 24.27 5.87
CA LEU A 284 6.62 25.30 5.15
C LEU A 284 5.44 25.82 5.98
N ASN A 285 5.26 27.14 5.95
CA ASN A 285 4.08 27.78 6.53
C ASN A 285 2.91 27.76 5.54
N VAL A 286 2.12 26.68 5.56
CA VAL A 286 0.96 26.49 4.66
C VAL A 286 -0.25 27.40 4.97
N GLU A 287 -0.17 28.23 6.01
CA GLU A 287 -1.13 29.30 6.26
C GLU A 287 -0.80 30.57 5.45
N ASN A 288 0.46 30.71 4.99
CA ASN A 288 0.87 31.76 4.07
C ASN A 288 0.21 31.57 2.69
N SER A 289 -0.44 32.60 2.16
CA SER A 289 -1.14 32.51 0.88
C SER A 289 -0.21 32.27 -0.30
N GLU A 290 0.99 32.85 -0.32
CA GLU A 290 1.94 32.64 -1.42
C GLU A 290 2.46 31.20 -1.46
N VAL A 291 2.69 30.59 -0.29
CA VAL A 291 3.05 29.17 -0.19
C VAL A 291 1.92 28.29 -0.72
N ARG A 292 0.67 28.55 -0.31
CA ARG A 292 -0.50 27.80 -0.81
C ARG A 292 -0.63 27.94 -2.32
N ASP A 293 -0.58 29.16 -2.84
CA ASP A 293 -0.70 29.43 -4.26
C ASP A 293 0.41 28.70 -5.03
N TYR A 294 1.66 28.77 -4.57
CA TYR A 294 2.77 28.04 -5.15
C TYR A 294 2.53 26.52 -5.20
N LEU A 295 2.16 25.91 -4.08
CA LEU A 295 1.92 24.46 -3.99
C LEU A 295 0.70 24.02 -4.81
N PHE A 296 -0.32 24.88 -4.91
CA PHE A 296 -1.51 24.61 -5.71
C PHE A 296 -1.20 24.68 -7.20
N GLU A 297 -0.37 25.64 -7.63
CA GLU A 297 0.15 25.67 -9.00
C GLU A 297 0.99 24.44 -9.33
N VAL A 298 1.83 23.97 -8.39
CA VAL A 298 2.55 22.69 -8.54
C VAL A 298 1.56 21.55 -8.78
N GLY A 299 0.55 21.42 -7.90
CA GLY A 299 -0.49 20.39 -8.01
C GLY A 299 -1.18 20.40 -9.38
N LYS A 300 -1.58 21.59 -9.86
CA LYS A 300 -2.25 21.78 -11.14
C LYS A 300 -1.33 21.55 -12.34
N PHE A 301 -0.07 21.97 -12.26
CA PHE A 301 0.89 21.79 -13.34
C PHE A 301 1.09 20.31 -13.68
N TRP A 302 1.34 19.47 -12.67
CA TRP A 302 1.57 18.05 -12.92
C TRP A 302 0.30 17.31 -13.37
N LEU A 303 -0.86 17.66 -12.81
CA LEU A 303 -2.15 17.07 -13.22
C LEU A 303 -2.58 17.52 -14.63
N GLY A 304 -2.47 18.80 -14.93
CA GLY A 304 -2.97 19.41 -16.16
C GLY A 304 -1.98 19.39 -17.32
N GLU A 305 -0.73 19.79 -17.10
CA GLU A 305 0.26 19.93 -18.17
C GLU A 305 1.11 18.68 -18.40
N VAL A 306 1.47 17.97 -17.32
CA VAL A 306 2.24 16.72 -17.43
C VAL A 306 1.31 15.52 -17.63
N GLY A 307 0.12 15.57 -17.00
CA GLY A 307 -0.94 14.59 -17.17
C GLY A 307 -0.83 13.40 -16.23
N ILE A 308 -0.36 13.60 -14.99
CA ILE A 308 -0.46 12.56 -13.96
C ILE A 308 -1.92 12.39 -13.51
N ASP A 309 -2.22 11.29 -12.84
CA ASP A 309 -3.57 10.90 -12.43
C ASP A 309 -3.83 11.10 -10.93
N GLY A 310 -2.83 11.48 -10.13
CA GLY A 310 -3.04 11.83 -8.73
C GLY A 310 -1.78 12.10 -7.93
N TRP A 311 -2.00 12.36 -6.64
CA TRP A 311 -0.97 12.66 -5.66
C TRP A 311 -1.05 11.71 -4.46
N ARG A 312 0.08 11.12 -4.07
CA ARG A 312 0.32 10.65 -2.71
C ARG A 312 0.91 11.83 -1.94
N LEU A 313 0.38 12.14 -0.78
CA LEU A 313 0.72 13.36 -0.03
C LEU A 313 1.47 12.95 1.23
N ASP A 314 2.75 13.31 1.26
CA ASP A 314 3.66 13.00 2.36
C ASP A 314 3.20 13.67 3.66
N VAL A 315 3.33 12.94 4.78
CA VAL A 315 2.99 13.39 6.13
C VAL A 315 1.68 14.19 6.19
N ALA A 316 0.66 13.73 5.45
CA ALA A 316 -0.56 14.51 5.25
C ALA A 316 -1.29 14.87 6.56
N HIS A 317 -1.06 14.09 7.60
CA HIS A 317 -1.59 14.30 8.94
C HIS A 317 -0.99 15.53 9.67
N GLU A 318 0.16 16.04 9.25
CA GLU A 318 0.76 17.27 9.79
C GLU A 318 0.10 18.54 9.23
N LEU A 319 -0.52 18.45 8.06
CA LEU A 319 -1.18 19.60 7.44
C LEU A 319 -2.67 19.71 7.82
N PRO A 320 -3.19 20.93 7.96
CA PRO A 320 -4.56 21.13 8.41
C PRO A 320 -5.57 20.66 7.34
N PRO A 321 -6.73 20.09 7.73
CA PRO A 321 -7.75 19.65 6.76
C PRO A 321 -8.25 20.76 5.82
N SER A 322 -8.19 22.02 6.24
CA SER A 322 -8.52 23.18 5.40
C SER A 322 -7.58 23.34 4.21
N PHE A 323 -6.28 23.04 4.38
CA PHE A 323 -5.31 23.01 3.30
C PHE A 323 -5.69 21.94 2.27
N TRP A 324 -5.97 20.72 2.73
CA TRP A 324 -6.32 19.62 1.83
C TRP A 324 -7.61 19.83 1.06
N ARG A 325 -8.61 20.46 1.68
CA ARG A 325 -9.85 20.81 0.98
C ARG A 325 -9.61 21.81 -0.16
N ASP A 326 -8.78 22.82 0.09
CA ASP A 326 -8.47 23.84 -0.91
C ASP A 326 -7.55 23.27 -2.00
N PHE A 327 -6.56 22.45 -1.63
CA PHE A 327 -5.70 21.72 -2.56
C PHE A 327 -6.50 20.79 -3.48
N ARG A 328 -7.48 20.07 -2.92
CA ARG A 328 -8.41 19.22 -3.69
C ARG A 328 -9.23 20.04 -4.68
N SER A 329 -9.68 21.23 -4.30
CA SER A 329 -10.39 22.13 -5.22
C SER A 329 -9.49 22.48 -6.41
N ALA A 330 -8.25 22.92 -6.15
CA ALA A 330 -7.29 23.24 -7.20
C ALA A 330 -6.98 22.04 -8.10
N CYS A 331 -6.79 20.84 -7.54
CA CYS A 331 -6.56 19.62 -8.31
C CYS A 331 -7.77 19.22 -9.15
N THR A 332 -9.00 19.38 -8.64
CA THR A 332 -10.24 19.09 -9.37
C THR A 332 -10.40 20.00 -10.59
N GLU A 333 -9.99 21.26 -10.48
CA GLU A 333 -10.00 22.21 -11.60
C GLU A 333 -9.05 21.77 -12.73
N ALA A 334 -7.90 21.18 -12.40
CA ALA A 334 -6.95 20.67 -13.39
C ALA A 334 -7.35 19.30 -13.96
N ASN A 335 -7.80 18.37 -13.12
CA ASN A 335 -8.23 17.04 -13.52
C ASN A 335 -9.34 16.53 -12.58
N PRO A 336 -10.61 16.47 -13.00
CA PRO A 336 -11.71 15.99 -12.15
C PRO A 336 -11.59 14.53 -11.70
N GLU A 337 -10.85 13.70 -12.45
CA GLU A 337 -10.65 12.27 -12.17
C GLU A 337 -9.40 12.00 -11.33
N HIS A 338 -8.74 13.05 -10.81
CA HIS A 338 -7.55 12.91 -9.98
C HIS A 338 -7.83 12.16 -8.68
N VAL A 339 -6.82 11.48 -8.14
CA VAL A 339 -6.85 10.93 -6.78
C VAL A 339 -5.90 11.68 -5.85
N LEU A 340 -6.26 11.76 -4.57
CA LEU A 340 -5.43 12.28 -3.49
C LEU A 340 -5.36 11.22 -2.38
N LEU A 341 -4.18 10.65 -2.19
CA LEU A 341 -3.87 9.62 -1.21
C LEU A 341 -3.00 10.25 -0.10
N GLY A 342 -3.54 10.42 1.10
CA GLY A 342 -2.76 10.96 2.22
C GLY A 342 -1.91 9.91 2.91
N GLU A 343 -0.68 10.23 3.27
CA GLU A 343 0.01 9.50 4.32
C GLU A 343 -0.55 9.87 5.70
N VAL A 344 -1.23 8.89 6.30
CA VAL A 344 -1.77 8.98 7.65
C VAL A 344 -1.28 7.77 8.42
N ILE A 345 -0.27 7.96 9.28
CA ILE A 345 0.36 6.87 10.02
C ILE A 345 -0.35 6.58 11.36
N HIS A 346 -1.07 7.56 11.91
CA HIS A 346 -1.79 7.46 13.17
C HIS A 346 -3.00 8.40 13.24
N GLY A 347 -3.74 8.35 14.35
CA GLY A 347 -4.89 9.22 14.61
C GLY A 347 -6.20 8.71 14.01
N ASP A 348 -7.21 9.58 13.98
CA ASP A 348 -8.49 9.30 13.33
C ASP A 348 -8.45 9.80 11.88
N TYR A 349 -8.50 8.85 10.94
CA TYR A 349 -8.34 9.12 9.52
C TYR A 349 -9.47 10.01 8.99
N ASN A 350 -10.65 10.02 9.64
CA ASN A 350 -11.77 10.90 9.30
C ASN A 350 -11.46 12.40 9.36
N THR A 351 -10.34 12.77 9.99
CA THR A 351 -9.83 14.15 10.08
C THR A 351 -9.32 14.64 8.73
N TRP A 352 -8.60 13.79 7.97
CA TRP A 352 -7.94 14.17 6.71
C TRP A 352 -8.51 13.45 5.49
N VAL A 353 -9.11 12.27 5.69
CA VAL A 353 -9.70 11.45 4.63
C VAL A 353 -11.22 11.53 4.73
N GLY A 354 -11.84 11.79 3.59
CA GLY A 354 -13.29 11.94 3.52
C GLY A 354 -13.70 12.43 2.14
N PRO A 355 -13.84 11.53 1.15
CA PRO A 355 -14.28 11.90 -0.20
C PRO A 355 -15.57 12.73 -0.17
N ALA A 356 -16.57 12.28 0.58
CA ALA A 356 -17.84 12.97 0.77
C ALA A 356 -17.75 14.33 1.50
N LYS A 357 -16.63 14.61 2.19
CA LYS A 357 -16.38 15.86 2.93
C LYS A 357 -15.53 16.86 2.13
N GLY A 358 -15.16 16.55 0.88
CA GLY A 358 -14.24 17.39 0.11
C GLY A 358 -12.79 17.32 0.58
N LEU A 359 -12.43 16.31 1.40
CA LEU A 359 -11.07 16.07 1.89
C LEU A 359 -10.35 15.04 1.00
N LEU A 360 -9.26 14.42 1.46
CA LEU A 360 -8.52 13.42 0.67
C LEU A 360 -9.40 12.23 0.28
N HIS A 361 -9.10 11.61 -0.86
CA HIS A 361 -9.86 10.49 -1.40
C HIS A 361 -9.57 9.18 -0.64
N SER A 362 -8.31 9.00 -0.21
CA SER A 362 -7.87 7.82 0.51
C SER A 362 -6.72 8.14 1.47
N GLY A 363 -6.34 7.16 2.29
CA GLY A 363 -5.20 7.22 3.20
C GLY A 363 -4.46 5.89 3.29
N THR A 364 -3.20 5.93 3.70
CA THR A 364 -2.36 4.75 3.96
C THR A 364 -2.85 3.98 5.19
N ASN A 365 -3.38 2.77 5.01
CA ASN A 365 -3.98 1.98 6.09
C ASN A 365 -2.93 1.21 6.93
N TYR A 366 -2.07 1.92 7.65
CA TYR A 366 -0.99 1.28 8.43
C TYR A 366 -1.50 0.25 9.45
N GLN A 367 -2.69 0.47 10.02
CA GLN A 367 -3.27 -0.46 10.99
C GLN A 367 -3.62 -1.80 10.36
N LEU A 368 -4.42 -1.82 9.29
CA LEU A 368 -4.78 -3.08 8.63
C LEU A 368 -3.56 -3.69 7.94
N SER A 369 -2.74 -2.87 7.29
CA SER A 369 -1.52 -3.30 6.59
C SER A 369 -0.58 -4.07 7.50
N LYS A 370 -0.37 -3.61 8.74
CA LYS A 370 0.38 -4.34 9.76
C LYS A 370 -0.29 -5.69 10.09
N ALA A 371 -1.59 -5.66 10.41
CA ALA A 371 -2.34 -6.85 10.82
C ALA A 371 -2.33 -7.97 9.76
N LEU A 372 -2.25 -7.63 8.46
CA LEU A 372 -2.19 -8.61 7.37
C LEU A 372 -1.00 -9.58 7.51
N TRP A 373 0.17 -9.10 7.95
CA TRP A 373 1.35 -9.94 8.11
C TRP A 373 1.61 -10.31 9.57
N SER A 374 1.33 -9.43 10.54
CA SER A 374 1.61 -9.72 11.95
C SER A 374 0.69 -10.81 12.51
N SER A 375 -0.58 -10.83 12.10
CA SER A 375 -1.51 -11.90 12.50
C SER A 375 -1.12 -13.27 11.95
N LEU A 376 -0.40 -13.32 10.82
CA LEU A 376 0.19 -14.54 10.28
C LEU A 376 1.45 -14.93 11.08
N LYS A 377 2.37 -13.99 11.28
CA LYS A 377 3.63 -14.19 12.00
C LYS A 377 3.43 -14.69 13.43
N ASP A 378 2.46 -14.08 14.13
CA ASP A 378 2.21 -14.34 15.55
C ASP A 378 1.09 -15.36 15.76
N HIS A 379 0.51 -15.91 14.68
CA HIS A 379 -0.64 -16.83 14.72
C HIS A 379 -1.79 -16.30 15.58
N ASN A 380 -2.24 -15.08 15.26
CA ASN A 380 -3.21 -14.34 16.06
C ASN A 380 -4.21 -13.57 15.19
N PHE A 381 -5.22 -14.26 14.64
CA PHE A 381 -6.26 -13.59 13.85
C PHE A 381 -7.24 -12.73 14.65
N TRP A 382 -7.11 -12.64 15.98
CA TRP A 382 -7.82 -11.62 16.76
C TRP A 382 -7.33 -10.20 16.41
N GLU A 383 -6.06 -10.05 16.03
CA GLU A 383 -5.50 -8.74 15.66
C GLU A 383 -6.10 -8.24 14.34
N ILE A 384 -6.14 -9.07 13.29
CA ILE A 384 -6.76 -8.69 12.02
C ILE A 384 -8.28 -8.47 12.14
N ASP A 385 -8.99 -9.24 12.96
CA ASP A 385 -10.42 -9.01 13.20
C ASP A 385 -10.68 -7.67 13.94
N SER A 386 -9.79 -7.30 14.86
CA SER A 386 -9.82 -5.98 15.49
C SER A 386 -9.62 -4.86 14.47
N ALA A 387 -8.68 -5.03 13.53
CA ALA A 387 -8.48 -4.10 12.42
C ALA A 387 -9.72 -4.01 11.50
N PHE A 388 -10.33 -5.15 11.16
CA PHE A 388 -11.59 -5.20 10.39
C PHE A 388 -12.74 -4.48 11.10
N SER A 389 -12.89 -4.72 12.40
CA SER A 389 -13.93 -4.08 13.21
C SER A 389 -13.76 -2.58 13.24
N ARG A 390 -12.53 -2.09 13.41
CA ARG A 390 -12.23 -0.66 13.39
C ARG A 390 -12.49 -0.04 12.02
N ASP A 391 -12.02 -0.69 10.96
CA ASP A 391 -12.23 -0.26 9.58
C ASP A 391 -13.74 -0.14 9.26
N ARG A 392 -14.53 -1.17 9.58
CA ARG A 392 -15.98 -1.18 9.40
C ARG A 392 -16.71 -0.13 10.24
N MET A 393 -16.26 0.15 11.46
CA MET A 393 -16.94 1.07 12.37
C MET A 393 -16.62 2.54 12.10
N LEU A 394 -15.37 2.84 11.75
CA LEU A 394 -14.89 4.23 11.64
C LEU A 394 -14.72 4.70 10.20
N TYR A 395 -14.39 3.80 9.27
CA TYR A 395 -13.89 4.15 7.94
C TYR A 395 -14.72 3.56 6.79
N ARG A 396 -15.98 3.17 7.05
CA ARG A 396 -16.87 2.55 6.06
C ARG A 396 -17.15 3.42 4.82
N GLU A 397 -17.09 4.74 4.97
CA GLU A 397 -17.40 5.73 3.92
C GLU A 397 -16.17 6.12 3.07
N MET A 398 -15.05 5.41 3.26
CA MET A 398 -13.81 5.62 2.52
C MET A 398 -13.13 4.28 2.26
N SER A 399 -12.34 4.22 1.21
CA SER A 399 -11.49 3.07 0.92
C SER A 399 -10.04 3.47 1.13
N LEU A 400 -9.39 2.76 2.04
CA LEU A 400 -8.00 3.01 2.39
C LEU A 400 -7.08 2.11 1.57
N VAL A 401 -5.85 2.56 1.36
CA VAL A 401 -4.82 1.79 0.66
C VAL A 401 -4.15 0.85 1.65
N ASN A 402 -4.26 -0.45 1.38
CA ASN A 402 -3.62 -1.51 2.17
C ASN A 402 -2.33 -1.96 1.47
N PHE A 403 -1.29 -2.26 2.23
CA PHE A 403 -0.03 -2.77 1.73
C PHE A 403 0.55 -3.80 2.70
N LEU A 404 1.60 -4.52 2.30
CA LEU A 404 2.32 -5.45 3.18
C LEU A 404 3.67 -4.88 3.62
N SER A 405 4.31 -4.10 2.76
CA SER A 405 5.52 -3.32 3.02
C SER A 405 5.53 -2.05 2.15
N ASN A 406 6.45 -1.15 2.45
CA ASN A 406 6.74 0.05 1.66
C ASN A 406 8.21 0.47 1.89
N HIS A 407 8.57 1.69 1.50
CA HIS A 407 9.93 2.22 1.61
C HIS A 407 10.36 2.62 3.04
N ASP A 408 9.45 2.55 4.02
CA ASP A 408 9.67 2.96 5.42
C ASP A 408 9.46 1.81 6.43
N VAL A 409 8.88 0.69 6.02
CA VAL A 409 8.68 -0.51 6.85
C VAL A 409 9.35 -1.73 6.24
N ALA A 410 9.80 -2.66 7.08
CA ALA A 410 10.51 -3.86 6.64
C ALA A 410 9.71 -4.69 5.64
N ARG A 411 10.42 -5.30 4.67
CA ARG A 411 9.85 -6.12 3.59
C ARG A 411 9.02 -7.27 4.15
N VAL A 412 7.87 -7.57 3.56
CA VAL A 412 6.99 -8.65 4.06
C VAL A 412 7.65 -10.03 4.06
N ALA A 413 8.52 -10.32 3.08
CA ALA A 413 9.27 -11.58 3.05
C ALA A 413 10.28 -11.69 4.21
N THR A 414 10.73 -10.56 4.77
CA THR A 414 11.51 -10.51 6.01
C THR A 414 10.63 -10.71 7.22
N GLN A 415 9.44 -10.10 7.26
CA GLN A 415 8.52 -10.26 8.39
C GLN A 415 8.10 -11.72 8.62
N LEU A 416 7.95 -12.49 7.54
CA LEU A 416 7.50 -13.89 7.55
C LEU A 416 8.65 -14.89 7.31
N GLU A 417 9.90 -14.48 7.51
CA GLU A 417 11.05 -15.32 7.14
C GLU A 417 11.19 -16.63 7.93
N ASN A 418 10.62 -16.69 9.14
CA ASN A 418 10.59 -17.89 9.96
C ASN A 418 9.61 -18.93 9.40
N GLU A 419 8.57 -18.48 8.69
CA GLU A 419 7.52 -19.30 8.08
C GLU A 419 7.20 -18.82 6.65
N PRO A 420 8.14 -18.94 5.71
CA PRO A 420 8.01 -18.36 4.37
C PRO A 420 6.81 -18.90 3.58
N GLN A 421 6.30 -20.08 3.93
CA GLN A 421 5.06 -20.63 3.38
C GLN A 421 3.81 -19.76 3.63
N LEU A 422 3.84 -18.84 4.60
CA LEU A 422 2.75 -17.90 4.89
C LEU A 422 2.77 -16.67 3.97
N LEU A 423 3.85 -16.42 3.23
CA LEU A 423 3.96 -15.25 2.36
C LEU A 423 2.86 -15.19 1.27
N PRO A 424 2.55 -16.27 0.53
CA PRO A 424 1.40 -16.27 -0.38
C PRO A 424 0.07 -15.98 0.31
N LEU A 425 -0.08 -16.37 1.58
CA LEU A 425 -1.29 -16.15 2.37
C LEU A 425 -1.46 -14.67 2.75
N ALA A 426 -0.37 -13.95 2.99
CA ALA A 426 -0.38 -12.50 3.20
C ALA A 426 -0.94 -11.76 1.97
N TYR A 427 -0.52 -12.17 0.76
CA TYR A 427 -1.06 -11.62 -0.49
C TYR A 427 -2.51 -12.04 -0.76
N PHE A 428 -2.88 -13.27 -0.39
CA PHE A 428 -4.28 -13.70 -0.42
C PHE A 428 -5.15 -12.78 0.44
N LEU A 429 -4.72 -12.48 1.67
CA LEU A 429 -5.41 -11.52 2.53
C LEU A 429 -5.43 -10.13 1.91
N LEU A 430 -4.29 -9.58 1.47
CA LEU A 430 -4.21 -8.25 0.83
C LEU A 430 -5.22 -8.10 -0.34
N MET A 431 -5.38 -9.14 -1.15
CA MET A 431 -6.27 -9.11 -2.32
C MET A 431 -7.74 -9.37 -1.99
N THR A 432 -8.05 -9.89 -0.79
CA THR A 432 -9.41 -10.28 -0.40
C THR A 432 -10.03 -9.44 0.70
N VAL A 433 -9.25 -8.61 1.40
CA VAL A 433 -9.77 -7.63 2.37
C VAL A 433 -10.34 -6.37 1.68
N ARG A 434 -11.15 -5.60 2.42
CA ARG A 434 -11.70 -4.32 1.95
C ARG A 434 -10.61 -3.27 1.81
N GLY A 435 -10.68 -2.44 0.79
CA GLY A 435 -9.71 -1.39 0.48
C GLY A 435 -8.94 -1.66 -0.80
N ILE A 436 -7.99 -0.77 -1.10
CA ILE A 436 -7.25 -0.74 -2.35
C ILE A 436 -5.87 -1.37 -2.13
N PRO A 437 -5.52 -2.48 -2.78
CA PRO A 437 -4.23 -3.14 -2.58
C PRO A 437 -3.09 -2.35 -3.23
N CYS A 438 -2.00 -2.20 -2.50
CA CYS A 438 -0.74 -1.63 -2.96
C CYS A 438 0.40 -2.63 -2.75
N ILE A 439 1.09 -2.96 -3.85
CA ILE A 439 2.27 -3.84 -3.87
C ILE A 439 3.51 -2.96 -3.95
N TYR A 440 4.50 -3.20 -3.08
CA TYR A 440 5.77 -2.49 -3.13
C TYR A 440 6.79 -3.28 -3.98
N TYR A 441 7.49 -2.57 -4.86
CA TYR A 441 8.27 -3.22 -5.93
C TYR A 441 9.29 -4.23 -5.40
N GLY A 442 9.29 -5.44 -5.97
CA GLY A 442 10.18 -6.54 -5.59
C GLY A 442 9.61 -7.45 -4.50
N ASP A 443 8.59 -7.02 -3.76
CA ASP A 443 7.94 -7.89 -2.77
C ASP A 443 7.22 -9.07 -3.45
N GLU A 444 6.74 -8.88 -4.68
CA GLU A 444 6.13 -9.95 -5.48
C GLU A 444 7.14 -11.00 -5.94
N CYS A 445 8.43 -10.64 -5.94
CA CYS A 445 9.54 -11.55 -6.20
C CYS A 445 10.07 -12.23 -4.93
N GLY A 446 9.55 -11.86 -3.74
CA GLY A 446 10.01 -12.38 -2.45
C GLY A 446 11.30 -11.72 -1.93
N VAL A 447 11.58 -10.48 -2.34
CA VAL A 447 12.75 -9.73 -1.88
C VAL A 447 12.65 -9.43 -0.38
N LYS A 448 13.78 -9.56 0.32
CA LYS A 448 13.93 -9.32 1.76
C LYS A 448 14.65 -8.00 2.02
N GLY A 449 14.38 -7.39 3.17
CA GLY A 449 14.97 -6.14 3.65
C GLY A 449 14.50 -5.81 5.07
N ARG A 450 15.44 -5.60 5.98
CA ARG A 450 15.22 -5.30 7.39
C ARG A 450 15.24 -3.79 7.61
N LYS A 451 14.33 -3.27 8.42
CA LYS A 451 14.33 -1.84 8.77
C LYS A 451 15.50 -1.49 9.70
N GLU A 452 15.93 -2.46 10.50
CA GLU A 452 17.05 -2.33 11.44
C GLU A 452 18.38 -2.04 10.73
N ASP A 453 18.51 -2.45 9.46
CA ASP A 453 19.67 -2.20 8.61
C ASP A 453 19.57 -0.83 7.88
N GLY A 454 18.55 -0.04 8.20
CA GLY A 454 18.28 1.28 7.63
C GLY A 454 17.42 1.23 6.37
N ASP A 455 16.94 2.41 5.94
CA ASP A 455 16.01 2.55 4.82
C ASP A 455 16.58 2.07 3.49
N ALA A 456 17.90 2.07 3.35
CA ALA A 456 18.55 1.58 2.15
C ALA A 456 18.28 0.09 1.90
N ALA A 457 18.19 -0.72 2.95
CA ALA A 457 17.82 -2.13 2.84
C ALA A 457 16.39 -2.34 2.34
N LEU A 458 15.54 -1.32 2.44
CA LEU A 458 14.16 -1.33 1.94
C LEU A 458 14.05 -0.80 0.51
N ARG A 459 15.02 0.00 0.06
CA ARG A 459 15.03 0.76 -1.20
C ARG A 459 16.05 0.19 -2.19
N MET A 460 16.18 -1.13 -2.23
CA MET A 460 17.14 -1.83 -3.10
C MET A 460 16.73 -1.86 -4.58
N ALA A 461 17.65 -2.25 -5.47
CA ALA A 461 17.36 -2.37 -6.90
C ALA A 461 16.24 -3.38 -7.19
N MET A 462 15.38 -3.05 -8.15
CA MET A 462 14.35 -3.99 -8.60
C MET A 462 15.02 -5.18 -9.31
N VAL A 463 14.60 -6.39 -8.97
CA VAL A 463 15.03 -7.60 -9.68
C VAL A 463 14.53 -7.52 -11.13
N LYS A 464 15.42 -7.71 -12.11
CA LYS A 464 15.00 -7.65 -13.51
C LYS A 464 14.14 -8.87 -13.87
N PRO A 465 13.21 -8.75 -14.83
CA PRO A 465 12.31 -9.84 -15.18
C PRO A 465 13.03 -11.08 -15.73
N ASP A 466 14.22 -10.92 -16.32
CA ASP A 466 15.02 -12.01 -16.90
C ASP A 466 16.10 -12.56 -15.95
N ASP A 467 16.31 -11.92 -14.78
CA ASP A 467 17.31 -12.35 -13.82
C ASP A 467 16.81 -13.54 -12.96
N GLU A 468 17.74 -14.15 -12.22
CA GLU A 468 17.41 -15.13 -11.18
C GLU A 468 16.71 -14.42 -10.01
N TRP A 469 15.58 -14.98 -9.59
CA TRP A 469 14.77 -14.43 -8.50
C TRP A 469 15.03 -15.20 -7.21
N PRO A 470 14.68 -14.64 -6.04
CA PRO A 470 14.63 -15.41 -4.80
C PRO A 470 13.85 -16.71 -4.98
N ALA A 471 14.26 -17.77 -4.27
CA ALA A 471 13.62 -19.07 -4.36
C ALA A 471 12.11 -18.98 -4.07
N GLY A 472 11.28 -19.52 -4.97
CA GLY A 472 9.81 -19.43 -4.88
C GLY A 472 9.22 -18.11 -5.39
N GLY A 473 10.04 -17.14 -5.80
CA GLY A 473 9.59 -15.81 -6.23
C GLY A 473 8.74 -15.83 -7.50
N ARG A 474 9.04 -16.73 -8.44
CA ARG A 474 8.25 -16.86 -9.68
C ARG A 474 6.87 -17.45 -9.39
N GLU A 475 6.80 -18.45 -8.51
CA GLU A 475 5.57 -19.05 -8.03
C GLU A 475 4.72 -18.02 -7.27
N LEU A 476 5.34 -17.21 -6.41
CA LEU A 476 4.70 -16.13 -5.69
C LEU A 476 4.09 -15.11 -6.66
N PHE A 477 4.87 -14.59 -7.61
CA PHE A 477 4.40 -13.64 -8.61
C PHE A 477 3.22 -14.18 -9.42
N ASN A 478 3.31 -15.41 -9.90
CA ASN A 478 2.21 -16.06 -10.63
C ASN A 478 0.96 -16.22 -9.74
N GLY A 479 1.15 -16.53 -8.46
CA GLY A 479 0.08 -16.58 -7.47
C GLY A 479 -0.59 -15.22 -7.27
N ILE A 480 0.19 -14.15 -7.11
CA ILE A 480 -0.32 -12.78 -6.96
C ILE A 480 -1.07 -12.34 -8.22
N ALA A 481 -0.51 -12.56 -9.40
CA ALA A 481 -1.17 -12.26 -10.67
C ALA A 481 -2.52 -12.99 -10.81
N HIS A 482 -2.59 -14.26 -10.39
CA HIS A 482 -3.84 -15.00 -10.35
C HIS A 482 -4.85 -14.38 -9.37
N LEU A 483 -4.42 -13.99 -8.17
CA LEU A 483 -5.27 -13.33 -7.18
C LEU A 483 -5.81 -11.99 -7.68
N VAL A 484 -4.98 -11.20 -8.37
CA VAL A 484 -5.41 -9.96 -9.03
C VAL A 484 -6.48 -10.23 -10.08
N GLN A 485 -6.26 -11.23 -10.96
CA GLN A 485 -7.26 -11.62 -11.96
C GLN A 485 -8.55 -12.14 -11.32
N PHE A 486 -8.47 -12.83 -10.17
CA PHE A 486 -9.64 -13.28 -9.42
C PHE A 486 -10.40 -12.09 -8.85
N ARG A 487 -9.71 -11.18 -8.15
CA ARG A 487 -10.27 -9.94 -7.61
C ARG A 487 -10.99 -9.13 -8.68
N ASN A 488 -10.39 -8.97 -9.86
CA ASN A 488 -10.97 -8.18 -10.94
C ASN A 488 -12.27 -8.75 -11.51
N LYS A 489 -12.57 -10.04 -11.29
CA LYS A 489 -13.82 -10.69 -11.73
C LYS A 489 -14.96 -10.58 -10.71
N HIS A 490 -14.66 -10.15 -9.49
CA HIS A 490 -15.57 -10.22 -8.35
C HIS A 490 -15.74 -8.85 -7.70
N GLU A 491 -16.92 -8.26 -7.88
CA GLU A 491 -17.27 -6.94 -7.32
C GLU A 491 -17.19 -6.94 -5.79
N ALA A 492 -17.57 -8.05 -5.16
CA ALA A 492 -17.50 -8.19 -3.71
C ALA A 492 -16.08 -7.98 -3.16
N LEU A 493 -15.03 -8.36 -3.91
CA LEU A 493 -13.65 -8.17 -3.47
C LEU A 493 -13.17 -6.73 -3.67
N LYS A 494 -13.64 -6.03 -4.72
CA LYS A 494 -13.22 -4.66 -5.03
C LYS A 494 -13.83 -3.65 -4.07
N THR A 495 -15.16 -3.59 -4.01
CA THR A 495 -15.91 -2.54 -3.30
C THR A 495 -16.82 -3.07 -2.19
N GLY A 496 -17.02 -4.39 -2.14
CA GLY A 496 -17.95 -5.01 -1.18
C GLY A 496 -17.55 -4.83 0.28
N SER A 497 -18.55 -4.84 1.17
CA SER A 497 -18.35 -4.79 2.61
C SER A 497 -17.64 -6.06 3.12
N LEU A 498 -17.09 -5.99 4.34
CA LEU A 498 -16.42 -7.11 4.99
C LEU A 498 -17.09 -7.42 6.33
N GLN A 499 -17.40 -8.70 6.56
CA GLN A 499 -17.97 -9.19 7.81
C GLN A 499 -17.26 -10.47 8.26
N THR A 500 -16.59 -10.41 9.41
CA THR A 500 -16.05 -11.60 10.06
C THR A 500 -17.18 -12.52 10.52
N LEU A 501 -17.04 -13.81 10.20
CA LEU A 501 -17.99 -14.86 10.56
C LEU A 501 -17.42 -15.76 11.66
N PHE A 502 -16.11 -16.00 11.62
CA PHE A 502 -15.40 -16.78 12.61
C PHE A 502 -13.93 -16.38 12.63
N HIS A 503 -13.33 -16.37 13.81
CA HIS A 503 -11.89 -16.27 13.97
C HIS A 503 -11.44 -17.06 15.20
N SER A 504 -10.21 -17.51 15.15
CA SER A 504 -9.46 -18.08 16.27
C SER A 504 -8.03 -17.52 16.23
N ASN A 505 -7.06 -18.18 16.85
CA ASN A 505 -5.66 -17.84 16.67
C ASN A 505 -5.20 -18.10 15.21
N ASN A 506 -5.56 -19.24 14.64
CA ASN A 506 -5.03 -19.72 13.36
C ASN A 506 -6.06 -19.79 12.23
N GLU A 507 -7.34 -19.66 12.53
CA GLU A 507 -8.40 -19.72 11.53
C GLU A 507 -9.12 -18.39 11.44
N LEU A 508 -9.41 -17.96 10.21
CA LEU A 508 -10.20 -16.77 9.94
C LEU A 508 -11.16 -17.07 8.79
N LEU A 509 -12.44 -16.76 9.01
CA LEU A 509 -13.48 -16.81 8.00
C LEU A 509 -14.23 -15.48 7.99
N PHE A 510 -14.26 -14.83 6.83
CA PHE A 510 -15.04 -13.61 6.63
C PHE A 510 -15.79 -13.66 5.30
N ALA A 511 -16.88 -12.89 5.22
CA ALA A 511 -17.60 -12.66 3.99
C ALA A 511 -17.20 -11.33 3.37
N ARG A 512 -17.13 -11.31 2.04
CA ARG A 512 -17.16 -10.10 1.22
C ARG A 512 -18.51 -10.03 0.52
N ILE A 513 -19.21 -8.91 0.67
CA ILE A 513 -20.61 -8.76 0.24
C ILE A 513 -20.74 -7.53 -0.66
N SER A 514 -21.17 -7.74 -1.89
CA SER A 514 -21.50 -6.64 -2.81
C SER A 514 -22.99 -6.32 -2.73
N ASP A 515 -23.34 -5.16 -2.18
CA ASP A 515 -24.73 -4.69 -2.15
C ASP A 515 -25.26 -4.40 -3.56
N THR A 516 -24.37 -4.04 -4.49
CA THR A 516 -24.71 -3.72 -5.89
C THR A 516 -25.09 -4.96 -6.70
N THR A 517 -24.33 -6.05 -6.56
CA THR A 517 -24.53 -7.26 -7.38
C THR A 517 -25.22 -8.40 -6.63
N GLY A 518 -25.30 -8.32 -5.30
CA GLY A 518 -25.72 -9.41 -4.42
C GLY A 518 -24.69 -10.53 -4.31
N GLU A 519 -23.48 -10.35 -4.84
CA GLU A 519 -22.40 -11.33 -4.75
C GLU A 519 -21.91 -11.46 -3.30
N VAL A 520 -21.82 -12.70 -2.83
CA VAL A 520 -21.24 -13.05 -1.52
C VAL A 520 -20.10 -14.03 -1.73
N LEU A 521 -18.92 -13.66 -1.25
CA LEU A 521 -17.74 -14.52 -1.25
C LEU A 521 -17.32 -14.82 0.18
N LEU A 522 -17.14 -16.11 0.47
CA LEU A 522 -16.58 -16.56 1.73
C LEU A 522 -15.07 -16.74 1.55
N VAL A 523 -14.31 -16.06 2.39
CA VAL A 523 -12.85 -16.09 2.40
C VAL A 523 -12.41 -16.77 3.67
N ALA A 524 -11.69 -17.88 3.52
CA ALA A 524 -11.23 -18.67 4.64
C ALA A 524 -9.72 -18.84 4.61
N VAL A 525 -9.12 -18.70 5.78
CA VAL A 525 -7.68 -18.71 5.98
C VAL A 525 -7.34 -19.57 7.18
N ASN A 526 -6.34 -20.43 7.01
CA ASN A 526 -5.71 -21.19 8.08
C ASN A 526 -4.21 -20.93 8.03
N SER A 527 -3.64 -20.34 9.09
CA SER A 527 -2.20 -20.10 9.21
C SER A 527 -1.46 -21.28 9.85
N SER A 528 -2.15 -22.32 10.31
CA SER A 528 -1.53 -23.53 10.85
C SER A 528 -1.38 -24.64 9.79
N PRO A 529 -0.43 -25.57 9.96
CA PRO A 529 -0.34 -26.76 9.12
C PRO A 529 -1.45 -27.79 9.45
N GLU A 530 -2.19 -27.62 10.55
CA GLU A 530 -3.19 -28.57 11.00
C GLU A 530 -4.48 -28.47 10.17
N HIS A 531 -5.13 -29.61 9.98
CA HIS A 531 -6.45 -29.66 9.38
C HIS A 531 -7.51 -29.24 10.40
N VAL A 532 -8.40 -28.34 10.01
CA VAL A 532 -9.43 -27.77 10.87
C VAL A 532 -10.79 -27.80 10.20
N HIS A 533 -11.83 -27.95 11.01
CA HIS A 533 -13.22 -28.05 10.59
C HIS A 533 -14.08 -27.04 11.37
N PRO A 534 -13.98 -25.73 11.06
CA PRO A 534 -14.83 -24.74 11.69
C PRO A 534 -16.28 -24.90 11.21
N GLU A 535 -17.22 -24.95 12.14
CA GLU A 535 -18.66 -24.89 11.85
C GLU A 535 -19.14 -23.46 12.08
N VAL A 536 -19.73 -22.84 11.05
CA VAL A 536 -20.13 -21.43 11.08
C VAL A 536 -21.55 -21.28 10.53
N SER A 537 -22.40 -20.59 11.29
CA SER A 537 -23.75 -20.26 10.86
C SER A 537 -23.75 -19.04 9.96
N LEU A 538 -24.30 -19.18 8.75
CA LEU A 538 -24.42 -18.10 7.78
C LEU A 538 -25.69 -17.26 7.95
N GLY A 539 -26.51 -17.51 8.98
CA GLY A 539 -27.80 -16.80 9.18
C GLY A 539 -27.67 -15.30 9.47
N VAL A 540 -26.45 -14.76 9.44
CA VAL A 540 -26.10 -13.35 9.69
C VAL A 540 -25.70 -12.62 8.39
N LEU A 541 -25.59 -13.36 7.27
CA LEU A 541 -25.43 -12.86 5.90
C LEU A 541 -26.80 -12.79 5.23
#